data_AF-A0A246K493-F1
#
_entry.id   AF-A0A246K493-F1
#
_cell.length_a   1.000
_cell.length_b   1.000
_cell.length_c   1.000
_cell.angle_alpha   90.00
_cell.angle_beta   90.00
_cell.angle_gamma   90.00
#
_symmetry.space_group_name_H-M   'P 1'
#
loop_
_entity.id
_entity.type
_entity.pdbx_description
1 polymer ?
#
loop_
_entity_poly.entity_id
_entity_poly.type
_entity_poly.pdbx_seq_one_letter_code
_entity_poly.pdbx_strand_id
1 'polypeptide(L)'
;MRLVKHTVRLPPEVDKAVLELAKAKGDTVYAMLATCIEAGVAALDAPPLNETVSHELVTEMASVSTRLAEVERMLDRTLYIACTAYCYARSASQGAGKTDEVVLVEINRAYDRQIAIAREDRS
;
A
#
# COMPACT_ATOMS: atom_id res chain seq x y z
N MET A 1 -22.38 -20.22 -36.81
CA MET A 1 -22.11 -21.00 -35.57
C MET A 1 -23.03 -22.20 -35.55
N ARG A 2 -22.53 -23.39 -35.22
CA ARG A 2 -23.36 -24.59 -35.08
C ARG A 2 -23.90 -24.63 -33.66
N LEU A 3 -25.21 -24.47 -33.49
CA LEU A 3 -25.86 -24.59 -32.18
C LEU A 3 -25.86 -26.06 -31.78
N VAL A 4 -25.32 -26.36 -30.59
CA VAL A 4 -25.27 -27.70 -30.02
C VAL A 4 -26.14 -27.71 -28.77
N LYS A 5 -27.01 -28.73 -28.63
CA LYS A 5 -27.89 -28.89 -27.48
C LYS A 5 -27.29 -29.91 -26.52
N HIS A 6 -27.07 -29.49 -25.28
CA HIS A 6 -26.71 -30.37 -24.17
C HIS A 6 -27.82 -30.36 -23.12
N THR A 7 -28.13 -31.52 -22.54
CA THR A 7 -29.09 -31.65 -21.44
C THR A 7 -28.31 -31.83 -20.15
N VAL A 8 -28.44 -30.88 -19.22
CA VAL A 8 -27.72 -30.87 -17.94
C VAL A 8 -28.72 -31.07 -16.81
N ARG A 9 -28.38 -31.91 -15.82
CA ARG A 9 -29.13 -32.02 -14.58
C ARG A 9 -28.55 -31.06 -13.56
N LEU A 10 -29.40 -30.19 -13.01
CA LEU A 10 -29.00 -29.20 -12.02
C LEU A 10 -29.45 -29.64 -10.62
N PRO A 11 -28.63 -29.42 -9.58
CA PRO A 11 -29.11 -29.48 -8.20
C PRO A 11 -30.24 -28.47 -7.96
N PRO A 12 -31.21 -28.78 -7.09
CA PRO A 12 -32.38 -27.93 -6.87
C PRO A 12 -32.01 -26.52 -6.35
N GLU A 13 -30.91 -26.39 -5.61
CA GLU A 13 -30.42 -25.10 -5.12
C GLU A 13 -29.91 -24.20 -6.25
N VAL A 14 -29.22 -24.79 -7.23
CA VAL A 14 -28.69 -24.08 -8.40
C VAL A 14 -29.82 -23.66 -9.32
N ASP A 15 -30.80 -24.53 -9.54
CA ASP A 15 -32.00 -24.20 -10.34
C ASP A 15 -32.77 -23.02 -9.72
N LYS A 16 -32.95 -23.02 -8.40
CA LYS A 16 -33.56 -21.91 -7.67
C LYS A 16 -32.77 -20.61 -7.84
N ALA A 17 -31.44 -20.66 -7.75
CA ALA A 17 -30.60 -19.47 -7.94
C ALA A 17 -30.72 -18.91 -9.37
N VAL A 18 -30.72 -19.77 -10.40
CA VAL A 18 -30.90 -19.36 -11.80
C VAL A 18 -32.28 -18.76 -12.02
N LEU A 19 -33.32 -19.32 -11.41
CA LEU A 19 -34.68 -18.77 -11.47
C LEU A 19 -34.77 -17.36 -10.88
N GLU A 20 -34.18 -17.13 -9.71
CA GLU A 20 -34.16 -15.80 -9.08
C GLU A 20 -33.33 -14.79 -9.89
N LEU A 21 -32.21 -15.21 -10.47
CA LEU A 21 -31.39 -14.39 -11.38
C LEU A 21 -32.15 -14.02 -12.66
N ALA A 22 -32.88 -14.97 -13.25
CA ALA A 22 -33.70 -14.74 -14.44
C ALA A 22 -34.80 -13.71 -14.16
N LYS A 23 -35.51 -13.85 -13.02
CA LYS A 23 -36.51 -12.87 -12.57
C LYS A 23 -35.91 -11.48 -12.38
N ALA A 24 -34.77 -11.38 -11.71
CA ALA A 24 -34.11 -10.10 -11.42
C ALA A 24 -33.68 -9.36 -12.69
N LYS A 25 -33.28 -10.09 -13.74
CA LYS A 25 -32.85 -9.52 -15.02
C LYS A 25 -33.95 -9.42 -16.08
N GLY A 26 -35.15 -9.92 -15.80
CA GLY A 26 -36.27 -9.92 -16.76
C GLY A 26 -36.09 -10.89 -17.94
N ASP A 27 -35.23 -11.89 -17.78
CA ASP A 27 -34.85 -12.84 -18.82
C ASP A 27 -35.54 -14.20 -18.67
N THR A 28 -35.49 -15.01 -19.73
CA THR A 28 -35.94 -16.40 -19.64
C THR A 28 -34.92 -17.25 -18.87
N VAL A 29 -35.41 -18.26 -18.16
CA VAL A 29 -34.56 -19.20 -17.39
C VAL A 29 -33.52 -19.88 -18.28
N TYR A 30 -33.89 -20.22 -19.51
CA TYR A 30 -32.99 -20.86 -20.48
C TYR A 30 -31.86 -19.92 -20.93
N ALA A 31 -32.17 -18.65 -21.23
CA ALA A 31 -31.16 -17.65 -21.59
C ALA A 31 -30.23 -17.33 -20.41
N MET A 32 -30.78 -17.29 -19.19
CA MET A 32 -29.99 -17.11 -17.98
C MET A 32 -29.03 -18.28 -17.76
N LEU A 33 -29.50 -19.52 -17.95
CA LEU A 33 -28.66 -20.70 -17.82
C LEU A 33 -27.51 -20.69 -18.83
N ALA A 34 -27.75 -20.30 -20.09
CA ALA A 34 -26.70 -20.16 -21.09
C ALA A 34 -25.66 -19.12 -20.65
N THR A 35 -26.10 -17.94 -20.18
CA THR A 35 -25.22 -16.88 -19.65
C THR A 35 -24.39 -17.37 -18.46
N CYS A 36 -25.00 -18.10 -17.54
CA CYS A 36 -24.31 -18.68 -16.38
C CYS A 36 -23.22 -19.68 -16.80
N ILE A 37 -23.51 -20.52 -17.81
CA ILE A 37 -22.53 -21.47 -18.34
C ILE A 37 -21.38 -20.74 -19.03
N GLU A 38 -21.67 -19.75 -19.87
CA GLU A 38 -20.63 -18.94 -20.55
C GLU A 38 -19.73 -18.23 -19.53
N ALA A 39 -20.32 -17.60 -18.51
CA ALA A 39 -19.57 -16.95 -17.44
C ALA A 39 -18.74 -17.95 -16.62
N GLY A 40 -19.29 -19.13 -16.32
CA GLY A 40 -18.58 -20.18 -15.59
C GLY A 40 -17.40 -20.76 -16.38
N VAL A 41 -17.57 -20.99 -17.69
CA VAL A 41 -16.47 -21.43 -18.57
C VAL A 41 -15.40 -20.35 -18.66
N ALA A 42 -15.77 -19.08 -18.84
CA ALA A 42 -14.83 -17.97 -18.84
C ALA A 42 -14.06 -17.85 -17.51
N ALA A 43 -14.72 -18.08 -16.37
CA ALA A 43 -14.08 -18.07 -15.07
C ALA A 43 -13.11 -19.24 -14.83
N LEU A 44 -13.36 -20.40 -15.45
CA LEU A 44 -12.46 -21.56 -15.40
C LEU A 44 -11.27 -21.44 -16.35
N ASP A 45 -11.44 -20.73 -17.47
CA ASP A 45 -10.39 -20.48 -18.46
C ASP A 45 -9.50 -19.28 -18.08
N ALA A 46 -10.01 -18.36 -17.27
CA ALA A 46 -9.23 -17.25 -16.74
C ALA A 46 -8.28 -17.73 -15.63
N PRO A 47 -6.95 -17.48 -15.72
CA PRO A 47 -6.07 -17.63 -14.56
C PRO A 47 -6.55 -16.72 -13.42
N PRO A 48 -6.33 -17.07 -12.14
CA PRO A 48 -6.82 -16.29 -11.01
C PRO A 48 -6.30 -14.85 -11.08
N LEU A 49 -7.15 -13.96 -11.59
CA LEU A 49 -6.85 -12.57 -11.96
C LEU A 49 -6.43 -11.69 -10.77
N ASN A 50 -6.64 -12.17 -9.54
CA ASN A 50 -6.57 -11.34 -8.34
C ASN A 50 -5.33 -11.57 -7.48
N GLU A 51 -4.62 -12.69 -7.63
CA GLU A 51 -3.44 -12.97 -6.80
C GLU A 51 -2.18 -12.28 -7.35
N THR A 52 -2.00 -12.25 -8.67
CA THR A 52 -0.80 -11.68 -9.30
C THR A 52 -0.75 -10.17 -9.18
N VAL A 53 -1.84 -9.47 -9.49
CA VAL A 53 -1.93 -8.01 -9.38
C VAL A 53 -1.80 -7.56 -7.92
N SER A 54 -2.45 -8.27 -6.99
CA SER A 54 -2.34 -7.95 -5.56
C SER A 54 -0.91 -8.19 -5.05
N HIS A 55 -0.24 -9.26 -5.48
CA HIS A 55 1.13 -9.55 -5.09
C HIS A 55 2.13 -8.53 -5.63
N GLU A 56 1.98 -8.11 -6.88
CA GLU A 56 2.83 -7.07 -7.49
C GLU A 56 2.68 -5.73 -6.76
N LEU A 57 1.44 -5.30 -6.50
CA LEU A 57 1.16 -4.08 -5.74
C LEU A 57 1.73 -4.12 -4.31
N VAL A 58 1.60 -5.25 -3.62
CA VAL A 58 2.16 -5.44 -2.27
C VAL A 58 3.69 -5.39 -2.32
N THR A 59 4.31 -5.99 -3.34
CA THR A 59 5.77 -5.99 -3.53
C THR A 59 6.29 -4.57 -3.76
N GLU A 60 5.64 -3.82 -4.65
CA GLU A 60 6.00 -2.43 -4.91
C GLU A 60 5.75 -1.54 -3.69
N MET A 61 4.66 -1.75 -2.95
CA MET A 61 4.41 -1.03 -1.70
C MET A 61 5.50 -1.30 -0.64
N ALA A 62 5.95 -2.55 -0.53
CA ALA A 62 7.06 -2.91 0.37
C ALA A 62 8.38 -2.28 -0.08
N SER A 63 8.65 -2.25 -1.39
CA SER A 63 9.81 -1.58 -1.98
C SER A 63 9.82 -0.08 -1.68
N VAL A 64 8.70 0.61 -1.92
CA VAL A 64 8.54 2.03 -1.60
C VAL A 64 8.69 2.29 -0.10
N SER A 65 8.09 1.46 0.75
CA SER A 65 8.19 1.59 2.21
C SER A 65 9.64 1.46 2.70
N THR A 66 10.41 0.53 2.11
CA THR A 66 11.82 0.34 2.44
C THR A 66 12.65 1.56 2.07
N ARG A 67 12.43 2.10 0.86
CA ARG A 67 13.12 3.31 0.39
C ARG A 67 12.75 4.53 1.23
N LEU A 68 11.50 4.65 1.67
CA LEU A 68 11.08 5.72 2.59
C LEU A 68 11.79 5.62 3.94
N ALA A 69 11.92 4.43 4.51
CA ALA A 69 12.66 4.24 5.76
C ALA A 69 14.16 4.61 5.63
N GLU A 70 14.77 4.36 4.46
CA GLU A 70 16.14 4.81 4.17
C GLU A 70 16.24 6.34 4.09
N VAL A 71 15.27 6.99 3.44
CA VAL A 71 15.19 8.46 3.36
C VAL A 71 15.01 9.07 4.75
N GLU A 72 14.13 8.52 5.59
CA GLU A 72 13.95 8.99 6.97
C GLU A 72 15.26 8.92 7.76
N ARG A 73 16.02 7.83 7.65
CA ARG A 73 17.35 7.71 8.29
C ARG A 73 18.36 8.71 7.74
N MET A 74 18.35 8.98 6.43
CA MET A 74 19.21 10.00 5.85
C MET A 74 18.86 11.41 6.35
N LEU A 75 17.57 11.72 6.47
CA LEU A 75 17.08 13.00 6.97
C LEU A 75 17.44 13.20 8.44
N ASP A 76 17.27 12.16 9.28
CA ASP A 76 17.66 12.14 10.69
C ASP A 76 19.16 12.48 10.86
N ARG A 77 20.01 11.78 10.10
CA ARG A 77 21.45 12.05 10.08
C ARG A 77 21.78 13.45 9.58
N THR A 78 21.06 13.92 8.55
CA THR A 78 21.27 15.27 7.99
C THR A 78 20.90 16.35 8.99
N LEU A 79 19.80 16.16 9.73
CA LEU A 79 19.38 17.04 10.80
C LEU A 79 20.44 17.12 11.91
N TYR A 80 20.98 15.97 12.33
CA TYR A 80 22.07 15.93 13.31
C TYR A 80 23.32 16.68 12.82
N ILE A 81 23.72 16.47 11.56
CA ILE A 81 24.86 17.18 10.95
C ILE A 81 24.61 18.69 10.89
N ALA A 82 23.39 19.12 10.55
CA ALA A 82 23.02 20.54 10.52
C ALA A 82 23.09 21.17 11.92
N CYS A 83 22.57 20.49 12.96
CA CYS A 83 22.71 20.92 14.35
C CYS A 83 24.18 21.02 14.78
N THR A 84 24.99 20.04 14.38
CA THR A 84 26.44 20.02 14.63
C THR A 84 27.13 21.23 14.01
N ALA A 85 26.93 21.45 12.71
CA ALA A 85 27.51 22.58 11.99
C ALA A 85 27.10 23.92 12.59
N TYR A 86 25.82 24.07 12.96
CA TYR A 86 25.30 25.28 13.62
C TYR A 86 25.98 25.53 14.97
N CYS A 87 26.09 24.52 15.83
CA CYS A 87 26.69 24.66 17.16
C CYS A 87 28.18 25.01 17.09
N TYR A 88 28.93 24.36 16.19
CA TYR A 88 30.33 24.71 15.98
C TYR A 88 30.51 26.12 15.41
N ALA A 89 29.72 26.50 14.40
CA ALA A 89 29.77 27.85 13.83
C ALA A 89 29.43 28.94 14.88
N ARG A 90 28.43 28.67 15.73
CA ARG A 90 28.06 29.54 16.84
C ARG A 90 29.14 29.63 17.90
N SER A 91 29.78 28.52 18.26
CA SER A 91 30.89 28.53 19.23
C SER A 91 32.07 29.35 18.71
N ALA A 92 32.42 29.18 17.43
CA ALA A 92 33.48 29.94 16.79
C ALA A 92 33.19 31.44 16.75
N SER A 93 31.95 31.84 16.45
CA SER A 93 31.57 33.27 16.40
C SER A 93 31.51 33.94 17.77
N GLN A 94 31.24 33.17 18.83
CA GLN A 94 31.23 33.68 20.20
C GLN A 94 32.64 33.86 20.80
N GLY A 95 33.69 33.45 20.09
CA GLY A 95 35.09 33.56 20.57
C GLY A 95 35.38 32.73 21.82
N ALA A 96 34.44 31.90 22.26
CA ALA A 96 34.57 31.04 23.42
C ALA A 96 35.22 29.73 22.96
N GLY A 97 36.43 29.45 23.44
CA GLY A 97 37.09 28.15 23.31
C GLY A 97 36.38 27.08 24.14
N LYS A 98 35.12 26.77 23.79
CA LYS A 98 34.36 25.67 24.39
C LYS A 98 35.05 24.37 23.99
N THR A 99 35.11 23.43 24.93
CA THR A 99 35.58 22.08 24.63
C THR A 99 34.53 21.34 23.80
N ASP A 100 34.96 20.31 23.08
CA ASP A 100 34.06 19.49 22.27
C ASP A 100 32.95 18.84 23.12
N GLU A 101 33.21 18.51 24.40
CA GLU A 101 32.16 17.96 25.27
C GLU A 101 31.02 18.96 25.50
N VAL A 102 31.34 20.24 25.66
CA VAL A 102 30.33 21.29 25.85
C VAL A 102 29.53 21.50 24.56
N VAL A 103 30.20 21.50 23.42
CA VAL A 103 29.54 21.64 22.10
C VAL A 103 28.64 20.42 21.83
N LEU A 104 29.07 19.21 22.17
CA LEU A 104 28.26 17.99 22.01
C LEU A 104 26.95 18.04 22.80
N VAL A 105 26.97 18.56 24.03
CA VAL A 105 25.75 18.77 24.83
C VAL A 105 24.81 19.76 24.15
N GLU A 106 25.34 20.86 23.59
CA GLU A 106 24.55 21.84 22.85
C GLU A 106 23.94 21.25 21.56
N ILE A 107 24.69 20.39 20.85
CA ILE A 107 24.23 19.68 19.65
C ILE A 107 23.04 18.79 19.98
N ASN A 108 23.17 17.91 20.97
CA ASN A 108 22.09 16.99 21.36
C ASN A 108 20.85 17.77 21.80
N ARG A 109 21.02 18.83 22.58
CA ARG A 109 19.89 19.68 22.99
C ARG A 109 19.23 20.40 21.80
N ALA A 110 20.00 20.81 20.80
CA ALA A 110 19.46 21.43 19.57
C ALA A 110 18.71 20.42 18.72
N TYR A 111 19.27 19.22 18.59
CA TYR A 111 18.67 18.09 17.89
C TYR A 111 17.32 17.68 18.52
N ASP A 112 17.28 17.48 19.84
CA ASP A 112 16.07 17.10 20.57
C ASP A 112 14.94 18.12 20.38
N ARG A 113 15.27 19.42 20.34
CA ARG A 113 14.29 20.49 20.04
C ARG A 113 13.72 20.36 18.64
N GLN A 114 14.55 20.09 17.63
CA GLN A 114 14.08 19.94 16.25
C GLN A 114 13.22 18.70 16.09
N ILE A 115 13.55 17.61 16.76
CA ILE A 115 12.72 16.40 16.80
C ILE A 115 11.37 16.66 17.48
N ALA A 116 11.35 17.43 18.57
CA ALA A 116 10.09 17.80 19.25
C ALA A 116 9.18 18.60 18.31
N ILE A 117 9.71 19.63 17.62
CA ILE A 117 8.96 20.44 16.65
C ILE A 117 8.39 19.55 15.52
N ALA A 118 9.23 18.67 14.94
CA ALA A 118 8.80 17.78 13.86
C ALA A 118 7.72 16.77 14.27
N ARG A 119 7.57 16.50 15.58
CA ARG A 119 6.52 15.63 16.12
C ARG A 119 5.23 16.40 16.41
N GLU A 120 5.35 17.65 16.89
CA GLU A 120 4.20 18.55 17.11
C GLU A 120 3.50 18.90 15.80
N ASP A 121 4.25 19.13 14.72
CA ASP A 121 3.68 19.40 13.38
C ASP A 121 2.94 18.20 12.76
N ARG A 122 3.06 17.01 13.35
CA ARG A 122 2.44 15.76 12.86
C ARG A 122 1.13 15.41 13.58
N SER A 123 0.78 16.09 14.68
CA SER A 123 -0.45 15.86 15.46
C SER A 123 -1.58 16.80 15.06
#